data_AF-A0A557QSM1-F1
#
_entry.id   AF-A0A557QSM1-F1
#
_cell.length_a   1.000
_cell.length_b   1.000
_cell.length_c   1.000
_cell.angle_alpha   90.00
_cell.angle_beta   90.00
_cell.angle_gamma   90.00
#
_symmetry.space_group_name_H-M   'P 1'
#
loop_
_entity.id
_entity.type
_entity.pdbx_description
1 polymer ?
#
loop_
_entity_poly.entity_id
_entity_poly.type
_entity_poly.pdbx_seq_one_letter_code
_entity_poly.pdbx_strand_id
1 'polypeptide(L)'
;MLKLSSSTRLTEWVRTLRTRLHVWRAAWLLLLRAAVELPAWIGAAEHYIKGERVAPPPQDPHNCRFGLWLETARLTDRDDQPGLIAIETLHQQVHTLVDKLCKLRTQGGATESVSHLGELFSLRNALLGRMKALQTSRSRSTADR
;
A
#
# COMPACT_ATOMS: atom_id res chain seq x y z
N MET A 1 53.65 16.46 18.45
CA MET A 1 52.33 16.02 18.97
C MET A 1 51.24 16.77 18.23
N LEU A 2 50.48 16.07 17.38
CA LEU A 2 49.41 16.64 16.56
C LEU A 2 48.16 16.96 17.40
N LYS A 3 47.53 18.13 17.16
CA LYS A 3 46.10 18.36 17.41
C LYS A 3 45.42 18.73 16.08
N LEU A 4 44.79 17.73 15.47
CA LEU A 4 43.73 17.83 14.45
C LEU A 4 42.50 17.17 15.13
N SER A 5 41.23 17.50 14.93
CA SER A 5 40.50 18.43 14.07
C SER A 5 39.07 18.43 14.63
N SER A 6 38.47 19.60 14.88
CA SER A 6 37.08 19.71 15.36
C SER A 6 36.03 19.71 14.24
N SER A 7 36.45 19.54 12.98
CA SER A 7 35.63 19.89 11.82
C SER A 7 34.78 18.74 11.22
N THR A 8 34.99 17.49 11.60
CA THR A 8 34.34 16.33 10.95
C THR A 8 32.98 15.94 11.54
N ARG A 9 32.63 16.40 12.74
CA ARG A 9 31.38 16.01 13.43
C ARG A 9 30.12 16.71 12.92
N LEU A 10 30.21 17.88 12.28
CA LEU A 10 29.03 18.65 11.86
C LEU A 10 28.46 18.20 10.50
N THR A 11 29.26 17.59 9.64
CA THR A 11 28.83 17.16 8.28
C THR A 11 28.11 15.82 8.27
N GLU A 12 28.42 14.91 9.21
CA GLU A 12 27.72 13.63 9.33
C GLU A 12 26.28 13.82 9.83
N TRP A 13 26.04 14.71 10.80
CA TRP A 13 24.70 14.98 11.33
C TRP A 13 23.76 15.57 10.27
N VAL A 14 24.23 16.55 9.48
CA VAL A 14 23.44 17.16 8.38
C VAL A 14 23.19 16.16 7.25
N ARG A 15 24.15 15.29 6.95
CA ARG A 15 24.02 14.26 5.91
C ARG A 15 23.06 13.14 6.32
N THR A 16 23.02 12.78 7.60
CA THR A 16 22.11 11.76 8.15
C THR A 16 20.66 12.26 8.21
N LEU A 17 20.45 13.54 8.53
CA LEU A 17 19.13 14.21 8.49
C LEU A 17 18.58 14.34 7.06
N ARG A 18 19.42 14.72 6.10
CA ARG A 18 19.01 14.88 4.69
C ARG A 18 18.53 13.56 4.06
N THR A 19 19.24 12.46 4.32
CA THR A 19 18.87 11.15 3.77
C THR A 19 17.58 10.59 4.40
N ARG A 20 17.34 10.87 5.69
CA ARG A 20 16.07 10.54 6.37
C ARG A 20 14.89 11.36 5.84
N LEU A 21 15.05 12.66 5.58
CA LEU A 21 13.96 13.50 5.04
C LEU A 21 13.53 13.12 3.60
N HIS A 22 14.46 12.74 2.72
CA HIS A 22 14.13 12.37 1.34
C HIS A 22 13.38 11.02 1.24
N VAL A 23 13.74 10.05 2.08
CA VAL A 23 13.03 8.77 2.18
C VAL A 23 11.62 8.96 2.76
N TRP A 24 11.46 9.86 3.74
CA TRP A 24 10.15 10.18 4.35
C TRP A 24 9.18 10.88 3.39
N ARG A 25 9.64 11.88 2.61
CA ARG A 25 8.80 12.51 1.58
C ARG A 25 8.42 11.54 0.47
N ALA A 26 9.33 10.65 0.07
CA ALA A 26 9.05 9.63 -0.94
C ALA A 26 8.02 8.59 -0.44
N ALA A 27 8.16 8.09 0.79
CA ALA A 27 7.22 7.15 1.39
C ALA A 27 5.81 7.76 1.59
N TRP A 28 5.73 9.05 1.93
CA TRP A 28 4.47 9.79 2.05
C TRP A 28 3.75 9.97 0.71
N LEU A 29 4.49 10.35 -0.35
CA LEU A 29 3.94 10.44 -1.71
C LEU A 29 3.47 9.08 -2.23
N LEU A 30 4.14 8.00 -1.85
CA LEU A 30 3.71 6.64 -2.20
C LEU A 30 2.46 6.19 -1.42
N LEU A 31 2.29 6.61 -0.15
CA LEU A 31 1.06 6.39 0.62
C LEU A 31 -0.15 7.10 -0.01
N LEU A 32 0.03 8.37 -0.40
CA LEU A 32 -1.00 9.14 -1.10
C LEU A 32 -1.35 8.52 -2.44
N ARG A 33 -0.35 8.03 -3.18
CA ARG A 33 -0.57 7.34 -4.45
C ARG A 33 -1.23 5.97 -4.24
N ALA A 34 -0.80 5.17 -3.27
CA ALA A 34 -1.42 3.90 -2.92
C ALA A 34 -2.91 4.06 -2.55
N ALA A 35 -3.27 5.16 -1.89
CA ALA A 35 -4.66 5.48 -1.55
C ALA A 35 -5.53 5.79 -2.78
N VAL A 36 -4.94 6.18 -3.92
CA VAL A 36 -5.66 6.46 -5.18
C VAL A 36 -5.62 5.25 -6.12
N GLU A 37 -4.50 4.54 -6.18
CA GLU A 37 -4.29 3.42 -7.12
C GLU A 37 -5.10 2.18 -6.73
N LEU A 38 -5.28 1.88 -5.43
CA LEU A 38 -6.07 0.74 -4.98
C LEU A 38 -7.57 0.90 -5.33
N PRO A 39 -8.25 2.03 -5.02
CA PRO A 39 -9.63 2.24 -5.47
C PRO A 39 -9.79 2.21 -6.99
N ALA A 40 -8.82 2.75 -7.74
CA ALA A 40 -8.83 2.69 -9.20
C ALA A 40 -8.72 1.25 -9.73
N TRP A 41 -7.82 0.45 -9.16
CA TRP A 41 -7.68 -0.98 -9.50
C TRP A 41 -8.95 -1.76 -9.17
N ILE A 42 -9.57 -1.50 -8.00
CA ILE A 42 -10.84 -2.14 -7.62
C ILE A 42 -11.98 -1.72 -8.54
N GLY A 43 -12.07 -0.45 -8.95
CA GLY A 43 -13.07 -0.01 -9.93
C GLY A 43 -12.87 -0.70 -11.29
N ALA A 44 -11.63 -0.90 -11.71
CA ALA A 44 -11.32 -1.64 -12.92
C ALA A 44 -11.70 -3.13 -12.83
N ALA A 45 -11.60 -3.73 -11.64
CA ALA A 45 -12.09 -5.09 -11.36
C ALA A 45 -13.63 -5.14 -11.36
N GLU A 46 -14.28 -4.17 -10.73
CA GLU A 46 -15.74 -4.03 -10.70
C GLU A 46 -16.33 -3.92 -12.10
N HIS A 47 -15.79 -3.03 -12.94
CA HIS A 47 -16.26 -2.87 -14.32
C HIS A 47 -16.08 -4.18 -15.13
N TYR A 48 -14.97 -4.90 -14.91
CA TYR A 48 -14.80 -6.21 -15.53
C TYR A 48 -15.84 -7.21 -15.04
N ILE A 49 -16.07 -7.30 -13.72
CA ILE A 49 -17.05 -8.20 -13.10
C ILE A 49 -18.46 -7.93 -13.63
N LYS A 50 -18.85 -6.65 -13.77
CA LYS A 50 -20.13 -6.24 -14.36
C LYS A 50 -20.21 -6.43 -15.88
N GLY A 51 -19.09 -6.70 -16.55
CA GLY A 51 -19.00 -6.82 -18.00
C GLY A 51 -18.95 -5.50 -18.75
N GLU A 52 -18.73 -4.39 -18.05
CA GLU A 52 -18.50 -3.05 -18.60
C GLU A 52 -17.07 -2.89 -19.15
N ARG A 53 -16.19 -3.85 -18.85
CA ARG A 53 -14.80 -3.91 -19.34
C ARG A 53 -14.49 -5.28 -19.93
N VAL A 54 -13.75 -5.30 -21.04
CA VAL A 54 -13.38 -6.52 -21.78
C VAL A 54 -12.27 -7.32 -21.10
N ALA A 55 -11.27 -6.66 -20.51
CA ALA A 55 -10.12 -7.31 -19.91
C ALA A 55 -10.05 -7.10 -18.39
N PRO A 56 -9.63 -8.11 -17.60
CA PRO A 56 -9.45 -7.97 -16.16
C PRO A 56 -8.25 -7.03 -15.87
N PRO A 57 -8.21 -6.39 -14.69
CA PRO A 57 -6.99 -5.73 -14.23
C PRO A 57 -5.88 -6.76 -13.94
N PRO A 58 -4.60 -6.34 -13.84
CA PRO A 58 -3.51 -7.23 -13.44
C PRO A 58 -3.82 -7.89 -12.09
N GLN A 59 -3.73 -9.23 -12.02
CA GLN A 59 -4.18 -9.99 -10.84
C GLN A 59 -3.07 -10.37 -9.89
N ASP A 60 -1.81 -10.32 -10.32
CA ASP A 60 -0.66 -10.58 -9.46
C ASP A 60 -0.49 -9.44 -8.43
N PRO A 61 -0.58 -9.73 -7.11
CA PRO A 61 -0.43 -8.75 -6.04
C PRO A 61 0.93 -8.03 -6.05
N HIS A 62 2.00 -8.69 -6.47
CA HIS A 62 3.34 -8.12 -6.47
C HIS A 62 3.59 -7.20 -7.67
N ASN A 63 2.83 -7.40 -8.75
CA ASN A 63 2.83 -6.54 -9.92
C ASN A 63 1.84 -5.38 -9.79
N CYS A 64 1.04 -5.34 -8.71
CA CYS A 64 0.24 -4.18 -8.38
C CYS A 64 1.12 -3.06 -7.82
N ARG A 65 0.85 -1.81 -8.24
CA ARG A 65 1.57 -0.62 -7.73
C ARG A 65 1.45 -0.48 -6.21
N PHE A 66 0.35 -0.96 -5.63
CA PHE A 66 0.17 -1.04 -4.19
C PHE A 66 1.13 -2.06 -3.56
N GLY A 67 1.26 -3.26 -4.13
CA GLY A 67 2.19 -4.29 -3.67
C GLY A 67 3.65 -3.81 -3.71
N LEU A 68 4.06 -3.14 -4.78
CA LEU A 68 5.40 -2.54 -4.89
C LEU A 68 5.68 -1.49 -3.80
N TRP A 69 4.68 -0.67 -3.47
CA TRP A 69 4.80 0.26 -2.33
C TRP A 69 4.94 -0.49 -1.01
N LEU A 70 4.12 -1.51 -0.77
CA LEU A 70 4.11 -2.26 0.48
C LEU A 70 5.46 -2.95 0.73
N GLU A 71 6.06 -3.53 -0.30
CA GLU A 71 7.40 -4.11 -0.24
C GLU A 71 8.43 -3.05 0.19
N THR A 72 8.39 -1.88 -0.46
CA THR A 72 9.28 -0.75 -0.12
C THR A 72 9.06 -0.27 1.32
N ALA A 73 7.80 -0.21 1.78
CA ALA A 73 7.45 0.21 3.12
C ALA A 73 7.99 -0.75 4.18
N ARG A 74 7.92 -2.07 3.93
CA ARG A 74 8.46 -3.09 4.85
C ARG A 74 9.97 -3.04 4.98
N LEU A 75 10.68 -2.73 3.90
CA LEU A 75 12.15 -2.60 3.91
C LEU A 75 12.63 -1.35 4.62
N THR A 76 11.85 -0.26 4.54
CA THR A 76 12.24 1.05 5.06
C THR A 76 11.76 1.32 6.49
N ASP A 77 10.73 0.62 6.95
CA ASP A 77 10.08 0.90 8.23
C ASP A 77 10.02 -0.34 9.12
N ARG A 78 10.85 -0.36 10.16
CA ARG A 78 10.91 -1.47 11.13
C ARG A 78 10.01 -1.26 12.35
N ASP A 79 9.52 -0.05 12.58
CA ASP A 79 8.84 0.30 13.83
C ASP A 79 7.35 -0.07 13.80
N ASP A 80 6.71 -0.05 12.62
CA ASP A 80 5.27 -0.37 12.45
C ASP A 80 5.01 -1.71 11.70
N GLN A 81 5.91 -2.69 11.82
CA GLN A 81 5.77 -4.00 11.17
C GLN A 81 4.41 -4.70 11.38
N PRO A 82 3.81 -4.70 12.59
CA PRO A 82 2.47 -5.29 12.77
C PRO A 82 1.38 -4.62 11.93
N GLY A 83 1.44 -3.30 11.74
CA GLY A 83 0.50 -2.55 10.92
C GLY A 83 0.66 -2.87 9.43
N LEU A 84 1.90 -3.01 8.96
CA LEU A 84 2.21 -3.38 7.58
C LEU A 84 1.79 -4.82 7.26
N ILE A 85 1.97 -5.77 8.18
CA ILE A 85 1.51 -7.17 8.03
C ILE A 85 -0.02 -7.25 7.90
N ALA A 86 -0.75 -6.45 8.70
CA ALA A 86 -2.21 -6.41 8.60
C ALA A 86 -2.69 -5.84 7.25
N ILE A 87 -1.98 -4.84 6.71
CA ILE A 87 -2.22 -4.27 5.38
C ILE A 87 -1.93 -5.32 4.28
N GLU A 88 -0.81 -6.05 4.39
CA GLU A 88 -0.44 -7.13 3.46
C GLU A 88 -1.49 -8.23 3.40
N THR A 89 -1.97 -8.66 4.56
CA THR A 89 -3.01 -9.70 4.68
C THR A 89 -4.31 -9.27 3.98
N LEU A 90 -4.78 -8.04 4.24
CA LEU A 90 -5.97 -7.50 3.59
C LEU A 90 -5.78 -7.31 2.08
N HIS A 91 -4.61 -6.86 1.66
CA HIS A 91 -4.27 -6.73 0.24
C HIS A 91 -4.32 -8.08 -0.48
N GLN A 92 -3.77 -9.13 0.12
CA GLN A 92 -3.84 -10.48 -0.43
C GLN A 92 -5.28 -10.99 -0.54
N GLN A 93 -6.12 -10.74 0.48
CA GLN A 93 -7.53 -11.10 0.46
C GLN A 93 -8.30 -10.41 -0.68
N VAL A 94 -8.02 -9.12 -0.92
CA VAL A 94 -8.60 -8.37 -2.05
C VAL A 94 -8.24 -9.03 -3.38
N HIS A 95 -6.96 -9.35 -3.59
CA HIS A 95 -6.52 -10.02 -4.82
C HIS A 95 -7.15 -11.41 -5.01
N THR A 96 -7.16 -12.22 -3.95
CA THR A 96 -7.77 -13.56 -3.98
C THR A 96 -9.26 -13.48 -4.33
N LEU A 97 -10.00 -12.53 -3.75
CA LEU A 97 -11.41 -12.36 -4.06
C LEU A 97 -11.61 -11.91 -5.51
N VAL A 98 -10.86 -10.92 -5.99
CA VAL A 98 -10.97 -10.45 -7.38
C VAL A 98 -10.66 -11.57 -8.39
N ASP A 99 -9.64 -12.40 -8.14
CA ASP A 99 -9.34 -13.59 -8.96
C ASP A 99 -10.53 -14.56 -9.00
N LYS A 100 -11.11 -14.87 -7.83
CA LYS A 100 -12.31 -15.71 -7.72
C LYS A 100 -13.49 -15.14 -8.52
N LEU A 101 -13.78 -13.85 -8.38
CA LEU A 101 -14.91 -13.20 -9.06
C LEU A 101 -14.69 -13.12 -10.58
N CYS A 102 -13.46 -12.89 -11.03
CA CYS A 102 -13.12 -12.91 -12.46
C CYS A 102 -13.32 -14.30 -13.05
N LYS A 103 -12.85 -15.36 -12.36
CA LYS A 103 -13.06 -16.76 -12.79
C LYS A 103 -14.54 -17.12 -12.85
N LEU A 104 -15.29 -16.80 -11.80
CA LEU A 104 -16.73 -17.06 -11.73
C LEU A 104 -17.49 -16.41 -12.89
N ARG A 105 -17.15 -15.16 -13.22
CA ARG A 105 -17.71 -14.47 -14.38
C ARG A 105 -17.43 -15.22 -15.69
N THR A 106 -16.18 -15.62 -15.92
CA THR A 106 -15.81 -16.32 -17.16
C THR A 106 -16.45 -17.71 -17.29
N GLN A 107 -16.89 -18.30 -16.18
CA GLN A 107 -17.58 -19.59 -16.13
C GLN A 107 -19.12 -19.46 -16.29
N GLY A 108 -19.63 -18.27 -16.62
CA GLY A 108 -21.05 -18.01 -16.79
C GLY A 108 -21.79 -17.57 -15.52
N GLY A 109 -21.10 -17.51 -14.37
CA GLY A 109 -21.64 -17.03 -13.09
C GLY A 109 -21.67 -15.51 -12.95
N ALA A 110 -22.13 -14.77 -13.98
CA ALA A 110 -22.09 -13.31 -13.97
C ALA A 110 -22.91 -12.70 -12.81
N THR A 111 -24.14 -13.16 -12.59
CA THR A 111 -25.01 -12.70 -11.51
C THR A 111 -24.43 -13.00 -10.14
N GLU A 112 -23.89 -14.20 -9.95
CA GLU A 112 -23.25 -14.62 -8.70
C GLU A 112 -21.98 -13.79 -8.43
N SER A 113 -21.14 -13.57 -9.45
CA SER A 113 -19.94 -12.72 -9.35
C SER A 113 -20.27 -11.28 -8.93
N VAL A 114 -21.32 -10.69 -9.50
CA VAL A 114 -21.81 -9.35 -9.11
C VAL A 114 -22.33 -9.32 -7.68
N SER A 115 -22.98 -10.38 -7.20
CA SER A 115 -23.51 -10.45 -5.83
C SER A 115 -22.43 -10.36 -4.74
N HIS A 116 -21.19 -10.74 -5.06
CA HIS A 116 -20.04 -10.66 -4.15
C HIS A 116 -19.31 -9.31 -4.17
N LEU A 117 -19.73 -8.33 -4.97
CA LEU A 117 -19.08 -7.00 -4.99
C LEU A 117 -19.15 -6.29 -3.62
N GLY A 118 -20.19 -6.55 -2.82
CA GLY A 118 -20.30 -6.02 -1.45
C GLY A 118 -19.17 -6.48 -0.53
N GLU A 119 -18.70 -7.73 -0.69
CA GLU A 119 -17.56 -8.28 0.04
C GLU A 119 -16.26 -7.58 -0.38
N LEU A 120 -16.07 -7.38 -1.69
CA LEU A 120 -14.91 -6.66 -2.24
C LEU A 120 -14.83 -5.22 -1.71
N PHE A 121 -15.96 -4.51 -1.65
CA PHE A 121 -16.00 -3.15 -1.10
C PHE A 121 -15.73 -3.12 0.41
N SER A 122 -16.17 -4.15 1.14
CA SER A 122 -15.89 -4.26 2.57
C SER A 122 -14.39 -4.46 2.83
N LEU A 123 -13.73 -5.33 2.06
CA LEU A 123 -12.27 -5.52 2.13
C LEU A 123 -11.50 -4.25 1.75
N ARG A 124 -11.93 -3.54 0.70
CA ARG A 124 -11.37 -2.22 0.32
C ARG A 124 -11.43 -1.25 1.48
N ASN A 125 -12.59 -1.10 2.11
CA ASN A 125 -12.81 -0.15 3.18
C ASN A 125 -11.95 -0.50 4.41
N ALA A 126 -11.84 -1.79 4.74
CA ALA A 126 -10.95 -2.27 5.80
C ALA A 126 -9.48 -1.94 5.52
N LEU A 127 -9.01 -2.18 4.28
CA LEU A 127 -7.64 -1.88 3.86
C LEU A 127 -7.32 -0.39 3.95
N LEU A 128 -8.20 0.47 3.42
CA LEU A 128 -8.07 1.93 3.52
C LEU A 128 -8.07 2.40 4.99
N GLY A 129 -8.90 1.78 5.84
CA GLY A 129 -8.93 2.04 7.28
C GLY A 129 -7.59 1.74 7.96
N ARG A 130 -6.95 0.62 7.64
CA ARG A 130 -5.62 0.26 8.17
C ARG A 130 -4.54 1.23 7.71
N MET A 131 -4.57 1.65 6.44
CA MET A 131 -3.65 2.67 5.93
C MET A 131 -3.79 4.00 6.68
N LYS A 132 -5.03 4.45 6.93
CA LYS A 132 -5.29 5.68 7.69
C LYS A 132 -4.80 5.56 9.14
N ALA A 133 -5.01 4.41 9.77
CA ALA A 133 -4.51 4.14 11.12
C ALA A 133 -2.98 4.19 11.18
N LEU A 134 -2.30 3.59 10.19
CA LEU A 134 -0.84 3.63 10.04
C LEU A 134 -0.31 5.06 9.86
N GLN A 135 -0.98 5.89 9.07
CA GLN A 135 -0.61 7.31 8.94
C GLN A 135 -0.78 8.07 10.27
N THR A 136 -1.82 7.73 11.03
CA THR A 136 -2.12 8.39 12.31
C THR A 136 -1.18 7.96 13.44
N SER A 137 -0.75 6.68 13.47
CA SER A 137 0.27 6.21 14.43
C SER A 137 1.60 6.94 14.18
N ARG A 138 1.99 7.06 12.91
CA ARG A 138 3.22 7.74 12.50
C ARG A 138 3.24 9.22 12.84
N SER A 139 2.14 9.93 12.57
CA SER A 139 2.02 11.36 12.86
C SER A 139 2.16 11.66 14.36
N ARG A 140 1.71 10.74 15.23
CA ARG A 140 1.87 10.86 16.68
C ARG A 140 3.29 10.53 17.14
N SER A 141 3.91 9.51 16.59
CA SER A 141 5.30 9.14 16.93
C SER A 141 6.32 10.22 16.56
N THR A 142 6.08 10.99 15.50
CA THR A 142 6.94 12.11 15.11
C THR A 142 6.74 13.39 15.93
N ALA A 143 5.63 13.52 16.66
CA ALA A 143 5.33 14.70 17.49
C ALA A 143 5.87 14.58 18.93
N ASP A 144 6.22 13.36 19.35
CA ASP A 144 6.70 13.03 20.70
C ASP A 144 8.23 12.90 20.78
N ARG A 145 8.96 13.36 19.75
CA ARG A 145 10.42 13.24 19.62
C ARG A 145 11.03 14.56 19.18
#